data_AF-A0AAU3VMW1-F1
#
_entry.id   AF-A0AAU3VMW1-F1
#
_cell.length_a   1.000
_cell.length_b   1.000
_cell.length_c   1.000
_cell.angle_alpha   90.00
_cell.angle_beta   90.00
_cell.angle_gamma   90.00
#
_symmetry.space_group_name_H-M   'P 1'
#
loop_
_entity.id
_entity.type
_entity.pdbx_description
1 polymer ?
#
loop_
_entity_poly.entity_id
_entity_poly.type
_entity_poly.pdbx_seq_one_letter_code
_entity_poly.pdbx_strand_id
1 'polypeptide(L)'
;MEELGFVFEPQADPTATKLALAYWLAEQIADGSLDPATGADMIWTEAAMELRYPPVLEPVVTCAIQLDDWNEDWTISRDEITSNVVRAVHELLQKRSSSTPRG
;
A
#
# COMPACT_ATOMS: atom_id res chain seq x y z
N MET A 1 44.12 -9.24 -20.94
CA MET A 1 42.91 -8.65 -21.54
C MET A 1 41.76 -9.45 -20.99
N GLU A 2 41.27 -9.03 -19.83
CA GLU A 2 40.13 -9.65 -19.15
C GLU A 2 38.98 -8.67 -19.35
N GLU A 3 38.05 -9.01 -20.24
CA GLU A 3 36.83 -8.24 -20.39
C GLU A 3 36.02 -8.38 -19.11
N LEU A 4 35.85 -7.26 -18.41
CA LEU A 4 34.91 -7.13 -17.32
C LEU A 4 33.51 -7.39 -17.89
N GLY A 5 33.05 -8.64 -17.78
CA GLY A 5 31.65 -9.01 -17.93
C GLY A 5 30.85 -8.33 -16.83
N PHE A 6 30.58 -7.04 -17.02
CA PHE A 6 29.64 -6.29 -16.22
C PHE A 6 28.27 -6.88 -16.49
N VAL A 7 27.86 -7.81 -15.62
CA VAL A 7 26.48 -8.29 -15.59
C VAL A 7 25.64 -7.07 -15.22
N PHE A 8 24.92 -6.54 -16.21
CA PHE A 8 23.91 -5.53 -15.96
C PHE A 8 22.80 -6.19 -15.14
N GLU A 9 22.82 -6.00 -13.83
CA GLU A 9 21.68 -6.31 -12.98
C GLU A 9 20.55 -5.37 -13.41
N PRO A 10 19.42 -5.87 -13.92
CA PRO A 10 18.31 -5.00 -14.30
C PRO A 10 17.90 -4.19 -13.08
N GLN A 11 17.90 -2.86 -13.22
CA GLN A 11 17.43 -1.95 -12.18
C GLN A 11 16.09 -2.47 -11.67
N ALA A 12 15.97 -2.64 -10.35
CA ALA A 12 14.82 -3.24 -9.69
C ALA A 12 13.53 -2.73 -10.33
N ASP A 13 12.63 -3.64 -10.70
CA ASP A 13 11.35 -3.30 -11.32
C ASP A 13 10.67 -2.19 -10.49
N PRO A 14 10.50 -0.98 -11.05
CA PRO A 14 9.89 0.12 -10.32
C PRO A 14 8.51 -0.25 -9.79
N THR A 15 7.78 -1.12 -10.51
CA THR A 15 6.48 -1.62 -10.10
C THR A 15 6.59 -2.45 -8.83
N ALA A 16 7.45 -3.47 -8.84
CA ALA A 16 7.70 -4.30 -7.66
C ALA A 16 8.20 -3.48 -6.46
N THR A 17 9.04 -2.46 -6.70
CA THR A 17 9.56 -1.59 -5.63
C THR A 17 8.43 -0.79 -4.96
N LYS A 18 7.56 -0.16 -5.74
CA LYS A 18 6.42 0.62 -5.20
C LYS A 18 5.40 -0.27 -4.51
N LEU A 19 5.17 -1.47 -5.04
CA LEU A 19 4.27 -2.43 -4.40
C LEU A 19 4.85 -2.97 -3.09
N ALA A 20 6.16 -3.22 -3.02
CA ALA A 20 6.84 -3.60 -1.79
C ALA A 20 6.75 -2.51 -0.71
N LEU A 21 6.92 -1.23 -1.09
CA LEU A 21 6.69 -0.09 -0.20
C LEU A 21 5.26 -0.09 0.36
N ALA A 22 4.26 -0.27 -0.49
CA ALA A 22 2.86 -0.31 -0.06
C ALA A 22 2.61 -1.45 0.95
N TYR A 23 3.18 -2.64 0.74
CA TYR A 23 3.07 -3.75 1.68
C TYR A 23 3.78 -3.47 3.01
N TRP A 24 4.96 -2.86 2.97
CA TRP A 24 5.70 -2.49 4.19
C TRP A 24 4.96 -1.43 5.02
N LEU A 25 4.32 -0.45 4.37
CA LEU A 25 3.45 0.50 5.06
C LEU A 25 2.20 -0.18 5.64
N ALA A 26 1.59 -1.10 4.89
CA ALA A 26 0.43 -1.87 5.35
C ALA A 26 0.75 -2.73 6.59
N GLU A 27 1.95 -3.31 6.67
CA GLU A 27 2.43 -4.06 7.83
C GLU A 27 2.52 -3.17 9.08
N GLN A 28 3.04 -1.94 8.95
CA GLN A 28 3.14 -0.99 10.06
C GLN A 28 1.77 -0.46 10.53
N ILE A 29 0.81 -0.30 9.61
CA ILE A 29 -0.56 0.04 10.00
C ILE A 29 -1.17 -1.14 10.78
N ALA A 30 -0.96 -2.36 10.30
CA ALA A 30 -1.52 -3.58 10.89
C ALA A 30 -0.95 -3.90 12.29
N ASP A 31 0.32 -3.57 12.55
CA ASP A 31 0.96 -3.74 13.86
C ASP A 31 0.79 -2.53 14.79
N GLY A 32 0.21 -1.44 14.29
CA GLY A 32 -0.07 -0.21 15.03
C GLY A 32 1.14 0.73 15.19
N SER A 33 2.27 0.45 14.52
CA SER A 33 3.43 1.35 14.51
C SER A 33 3.26 2.57 13.61
N LEU A 34 2.29 2.55 12.69
CA LEU A 34 1.91 3.67 11.83
C LEU A 34 0.42 4.01 11.97
N ASP A 35 0.13 5.30 12.16
CA ASP A 35 -1.24 5.82 12.17
C ASP A 35 -1.97 5.43 10.86
N PRO A 36 -3.19 4.86 10.91
CA PRO A 36 -3.84 4.36 9.71
C PRO A 36 -4.15 5.45 8.68
N ALA A 37 -4.55 6.65 9.10
CA ALA A 37 -4.86 7.73 8.16
C ALA A 37 -3.58 8.17 7.42
N THR A 38 -2.51 8.39 8.17
CA THR A 38 -1.18 8.73 7.63
C THR A 38 -0.66 7.63 6.71
N GLY A 39 -0.74 6.37 7.14
CA GLY A 39 -0.26 5.24 6.36
C GLY A 39 -1.06 5.00 5.08
N ALA A 40 -2.38 5.21 5.10
CA ALA A 40 -3.22 5.14 3.91
C ALA A 40 -2.88 6.23 2.90
N ASP A 41 -2.65 7.47 3.38
CA ASP A 41 -2.20 8.58 2.54
C ASP A 41 -0.84 8.26 1.87
N MET A 42 0.12 7.74 2.63
CA MET A 42 1.42 7.31 2.07
C MET A 42 1.26 6.18 1.05
N ILE A 43 0.42 5.18 1.30
CA ILE A 43 0.15 4.10 0.33
C ILE A 43 -0.46 4.68 -0.96
N TRP A 44 -1.34 5.67 -0.85
CA TRP A 44 -1.95 6.33 -2.00
C TRP A 44 -0.92 7.16 -2.79
N THR A 45 -0.26 8.10 -2.14
CA THR A 45 0.60 9.11 -2.79
C THR A 45 1.93 8.53 -3.25
N GLU A 46 2.54 7.66 -2.46
CA GLU A 46 3.90 7.15 -2.74
C GLU A 46 3.91 5.88 -3.59
N ALA A 47 2.80 5.13 -3.66
CA ALA A 47 2.72 3.88 -4.40
C ALA A 47 1.56 3.85 -5.40
N ALA A 48 0.32 4.02 -4.98
CA ALA A 48 -0.82 3.82 -5.87
C ALA A 48 -0.85 4.80 -7.05
N MET A 49 -0.56 6.09 -6.82
CA MET A 49 -0.49 7.09 -7.89
C MET A 49 0.56 6.73 -8.95
N GLU A 50 1.77 6.38 -8.49
CA GLU A 50 2.89 6.00 -9.35
C GLU A 50 2.61 4.72 -10.16
N LEU A 51 1.84 3.79 -9.57
CA LEU A 51 1.43 2.54 -10.18
C LEU A 51 0.14 2.65 -11.01
N ARG A 52 -0.44 3.85 -11.14
CA ARG A 52 -1.74 4.09 -11.80
C ARG A 52 -2.89 3.26 -11.21
N TYR A 53 -2.98 3.24 -9.88
CA TYR A 53 -4.08 2.65 -9.11
C TYR A 53 -4.27 1.15 -9.34
N PRO A 54 -3.30 0.31 -8.94
CA PRO A 54 -3.41 -1.12 -9.11
C PRO A 54 -4.58 -1.67 -8.27
N PRO A 55 -5.38 -2.62 -8.79
CA PRO A 55 -6.58 -3.14 -8.10
C PRO A 55 -6.31 -3.70 -6.71
N VAL A 56 -5.10 -4.21 -6.46
CA VAL A 56 -4.72 -4.77 -5.16
C VAL A 56 -4.70 -3.70 -4.05
N LEU A 57 -4.43 -2.44 -4.39
CA LEU A 57 -4.39 -1.33 -3.43
C LEU A 57 -5.70 -0.56 -3.33
N GLU A 58 -6.66 -0.81 -4.23
CA GLU A 58 -7.93 -0.07 -4.32
C GLU A 58 -8.62 0.09 -2.95
N PRO A 59 -8.82 -0.96 -2.12
CA PRO A 59 -9.54 -0.80 -0.86
C PRO A 59 -8.90 0.21 0.11
N VAL A 60 -7.56 0.27 0.14
CA VAL A 60 -6.82 1.21 0.99
C VAL A 60 -6.89 2.62 0.38
N VAL A 61 -6.71 2.74 -0.93
CA VAL A 61 -6.76 4.02 -1.65
C VAL A 61 -8.13 4.68 -1.53
N THR A 62 -9.22 3.91 -1.64
CA THR A 62 -10.58 4.44 -1.44
C THR A 62 -10.73 5.06 -0.05
N CYS A 63 -10.19 4.41 1.00
CA CYS A 63 -10.22 4.97 2.35
C CYS A 63 -9.35 6.23 2.47
N ALA A 64 -8.17 6.27 1.82
CA ALA A 64 -7.29 7.44 1.80
C ALA A 64 -7.99 8.65 1.19
N ILE A 65 -8.60 8.49 0.00
CA ILE A 65 -9.37 9.54 -0.68
C ILE A 65 -10.55 9.99 0.20
N GLN A 66 -11.27 9.05 0.81
CA GLN A 66 -12.36 9.39 1.72
C GLN A 66 -11.88 10.21 2.94
N LEU A 67 -10.69 9.93 3.47
CA LEU A 67 -10.12 10.67 4.60
C LEU A 67 -9.64 12.07 4.22
N ASP A 68 -9.14 12.23 2.99
CA ASP A 68 -8.70 13.52 2.42
C ASP A 68 -9.91 14.42 2.13
N ASP A 69 -10.97 13.86 1.53
CA ASP A 69 -12.21 14.57 1.19
C ASP A 69 -13.18 14.77 2.37
N TRP A 70 -12.90 14.13 3.52
CA TRP A 70 -13.85 14.08 4.64
C TRP A 70 -14.18 15.46 5.19
N ASN A 71 -15.46 15.69 5.48
CA ASN A 71 -15.92 16.87 6.21
C ASN A 71 -17.09 16.54 7.15
N GLU A 72 -17.46 17.50 7.99
CA GLU A 72 -18.47 17.37 9.04
C GLU A 72 -19.90 17.08 8.57
N ASP A 73 -20.21 17.30 7.28
CA ASP A 73 -21.52 17.00 6.70
C ASP A 73 -21.68 15.51 6.34
N TRP A 74 -20.61 14.72 6.41
CA TRP A 74 -20.65 13.29 6.07
C TRP A 74 -21.28 12.47 7.18
N THR A 75 -22.06 11.46 6.80
CA THR A 75 -22.70 10.53 7.75
C THR A 75 -21.74 9.53 8.37
N ILE A 76 -20.63 9.24 7.67
CA ILE A 76 -19.56 8.37 8.16
C ILE A 76 -18.56 9.20 8.95
N SER A 77 -18.16 8.72 10.12
CA SER A 77 -17.15 9.39 10.94
C SER A 77 -15.74 9.16 10.41
N ARG A 78 -14.82 10.10 10.69
CA ARG A 78 -13.39 9.92 10.37
C ARG A 78 -12.80 8.67 11.03
N ASP A 79 -13.22 8.36 12.26
CA ASP A 79 -12.79 7.15 12.99
C ASP A 79 -13.27 5.85 12.33
N GLU A 80 -14.47 5.87 11.74
CA GLU A 80 -15.01 4.72 11.00
C GLU A 80 -14.21 4.49 9.71
N ILE A 81 -13.86 5.54 8.97
CA ILE A 81 -13.00 5.42 7.78
C ILE A 81 -11.60 4.92 8.20
N THR A 82 -11.05 5.44 9.30
CA THR A 82 -9.76 4.98 9.86
C THR A 82 -9.80 3.49 10.22
N SER A 83 -10.90 3.02 10.81
CA SER A 83 -11.12 1.59 11.08
C SER A 83 -11.23 0.76 9.80
N ASN A 84 -11.82 1.32 8.74
CA ASN A 84 -11.87 0.70 7.41
C ASN A 84 -10.48 0.58 6.77
N VAL A 85 -9.57 1.54 6.97
CA VAL A 85 -8.16 1.41 6.57
C VAL A 85 -7.55 0.17 7.22
N VAL A 86 -7.67 0.03 8.54
CA VAL A 86 -7.09 -1.11 9.28
C VAL A 86 -7.62 -2.45 8.73
N ARG A 87 -8.92 -2.53 8.46
CA ARG A 87 -9.51 -3.72 7.83
C ARG A 87 -8.93 -3.96 6.43
N ALA A 88 -8.87 -2.93 5.59
CA ALA A 88 -8.36 -3.03 4.22
C ALA A 88 -6.90 -3.48 4.17
N VAL A 89 -6.03 -3.01 5.07
CA VAL A 89 -4.64 -3.46 5.14
C VAL A 89 -4.52 -4.91 5.59
N HIS A 90 -5.33 -5.36 6.54
CA HIS A 90 -5.34 -6.79 6.92
C HIS A 90 -5.79 -7.67 5.75
N GLU A 91 -6.81 -7.27 5.00
CA GLU A 91 -7.24 -8.01 3.80
C GLU A 91 -6.16 -8.03 2.72
N LEU A 92 -5.46 -6.90 2.51
CA LEU A 92 -4.34 -6.78 1.59
C LEU A 92 -3.21 -7.78 1.95
N LEU A 93 -2.82 -7.83 3.23
CA LEU A 93 -1.75 -8.72 3.72
C LEU A 93 -2.16 -10.20 3.69
N GLN A 94 -3.43 -10.50 3.94
CA GLN A 94 -3.97 -11.86 3.81
C GLN A 94 -3.91 -12.35 2.36
N LYS A 95 -4.34 -11.51 1.39
CA LYS A 95 -4.29 -11.83 -0.04
C LYS A 95 -2.85 -12.12 -0.49
N ARG A 96 -1.88 -11.30 -0.08
CA ARG A 96 -0.46 -11.52 -0.34
C ARG A 96 0.03 -12.89 0.17
N SER A 97 -0.39 -13.26 1.37
CA SER A 97 -0.03 -14.55 1.98
C SER A 97 -0.66 -15.74 1.28
N SER A 98 -1.89 -15.60 0.75
CA SER A 98 -2.56 -16.64 -0.04
C SER A 98 -2.02 -16.80 -1.46
N SER A 99 -1.37 -15.78 -2.00
CA SER A 99 -0.77 -15.80 -3.35
C SER A 99 0.66 -16.33 -3.37
N THR A 100 1.25 -16.66 -2.22
CA THR A 100 2.54 -17.37 -2.14
C THR A 100 2.26 -18.87 -2.12
N PRO A 101 2.57 -19.63 -3.20
CA PRO A 101 2.58 -21.09 -3.08
C PRO A 101 3.67 -21.46 -2.06
N ARG A 102 3.33 -22.24 -1.04
CA ARG A 102 4.34 -23.03 -0.34
C ARG A 102 4.78 -24.12 -1.32
N GLY A 103 5.87 -23.88 -2.04
CA GLY A 103 6.46 -24.81 -3.00
C GLY A 103 7.95 -24.57 -3.11
#